data_AF-A0A8C0DDQ1-F1
#
_entry.id   AF-A0A8C0DDQ1-F1
#
_cell.length_a   1.000
_cell.length_b   1.000
_cell.length_c   1.000
_cell.angle_alpha   90.00
_cell.angle_beta   90.00
_cell.angle_gamma   90.00
#
_symmetry.space_group_name_H-M   'P 1'
#
loop_
_entity.id
_entity.type
_entity.pdbx_description
1 polymer ?
#
loop_
_entity_poly.entity_id
_entity_poly.type
_entity_poly.pdbx_seq_one_letter_code
_entity_poly.pdbx_strand_id
1 'polypeptide(L)' 'MPTVSLKCDLLFRALGRPYTDGEFDELCFEFGLELDEITSEKEILSKEQGLQRKDKGSNV' A
#
# COMPACT_ATOMS: atom_id res chain seq x y z
N MET A 1 -1.52 21.01 11.02
CA MET A 1 -2.34 19.84 11.37
C MET A 1 -1.47 18.84 12.10
N PRO A 2 -1.95 18.16 13.15
CA PRO A 2 -1.21 17.03 13.72
C PRO A 2 -1.19 15.88 12.70
N THR A 3 0.00 15.35 12.40
CA THR A 3 0.17 14.18 11.53
C THR A 3 0.23 12.92 12.38
N VAL A 4 -0.49 11.87 11.99
CA VAL A 4 -0.51 10.58 12.68
C VAL A 4 -0.01 9.50 11.73
N SER A 5 1.16 8.94 12.00
CA SER A 5 1.70 7.81 11.22
C SER A 5 1.04 6.50 11.66
N LEU A 6 0.51 5.74 10.70
CA LEU A 6 -0.18 4.48 10.95
C LEU A 6 0.33 3.38 10.01
N LYS A 7 0.25 2.13 10.45
CA LYS A 7 0.49 0.97 9.58
C LYS A 7 -0.74 0.72 8.73
N CYS A 8 -0.62 0.97 7.42
CA CYS A 8 -1.72 0.85 6.47
C CYS A 8 -2.38 -0.54 6.49
N ASP A 9 -1.58 -1.61 6.59
CA ASP A 9 -2.09 -2.99 6.66
C ASP A 9 -2.99 -3.25 7.89
N LEU A 10 -2.63 -2.67 9.05
CA LEU A 10 -3.45 -2.81 10.26
C LEU A 10 -4.76 -2.03 10.12
N LEU A 11 -4.70 -0.85 9.51
CA LEU A 11 -5.88 -0.04 9.25
C LEU A 11 -6.84 -0.75 8.29
N PHE A 12 -6.34 -1.26 7.16
CA PHE A 12 -7.16 -1.99 6.19
C PHE A 12 -7.76 -3.27 6.77
N ARG A 13 -7.00 -3.98 7.62
CA ARG A 13 -7.52 -5.13 8.37
C ARG A 13 -8.64 -4.72 9.33
N ALA A 14 -8.50 -3.59 10.02
CA ALA A 14 -9.52 -3.06 10.92
C ALA A 14 -10.78 -2.59 10.17
N LEU A 15 -10.61 -2.05 8.97
CA LEU A 15 -11.70 -1.66 8.06
C LEU A 15 -12.35 -2.86 7.35
N GLY A 16 -11.73 -4.04 7.40
CA GLY A 16 -12.29 -5.29 6.87
C GLY A 16 -12.14 -5.49 5.36
N ARG A 17 -11.46 -4.58 4.66
CA ARG A 17 -11.13 -4.73 3.23
C ARG A 17 -9.84 -3.97 2.90
N PRO A 18 -9.06 -4.42 1.90
CA PRO A 18 -8.03 -3.59 1.31
C PRO A 18 -8.66 -2.41 0.57
N TYR A 19 -7.96 -1.29 0.54
CA TYR A 19 -8.28 -0.12 -0.26
C TYR A 19 -7.13 0.15 -1.23
N THR A 20 -7.45 0.61 -2.42
CA THR A 20 -6.48 1.25 -3.32
C THR A 20 -6.18 2.67 -2.84
N ASP A 21 -5.09 3.26 -3.33
CA ASP A 21 -4.68 4.61 -2.90
C ASP A 21 -5.77 5.65 -3.16
N GLY A 22 -6.44 5.59 -4.32
CA GLY A 22 -7.55 6.50 -4.65
C GLY A 22 -8.79 6.28 -3.79
N GLU A 23 -9.18 5.02 -3.53
CA GLU A 23 -10.32 4.75 -2.64
C GLU A 23 -10.05 5.19 -1.20
N PHE A 24 -8.79 5.11 -0.75
CA PHE A 24 -8.41 5.55 0.58
C PHE A 24 -8.34 7.08 0.69
N ASP A 25 -7.87 7.76 -0.35
CA ASP A 25 -7.88 9.23 -0.44
C ASP A 25 -9.31 9.79 -0.43
N GLU A 26 -10.21 9.21 -1.23
CA GLU A 26 -11.64 9.56 -1.21
C GLU A 26 -12.25 9.34 0.18
N LEU A 27 -11.94 8.22 0.83
CA LEU A 27 -12.37 7.93 2.19
C LEU A 27 -11.83 8.97 3.19
N CYS A 28 -10.55 9.37 3.10
CA CYS A 28 -10.00 10.42 3.95
C CYS A 28 -10.76 11.74 3.76
N PHE A 29 -11.04 12.13 2.51
CA PHE A 29 -11.77 13.35 2.19
C PHE A 29 -13.20 13.36 2.77
N GLU A 30 -13.93 12.24 2.68
CA GLU A 30 -15.27 12.09 3.26
C GLU A 30 -15.30 12.33 4.79
N PHE A 31 -14.19 12.03 5.48
CA PHE A 31 -14.05 12.21 6.92
C PHE A 31 -13.31 13.50 7.31
N GLY A 32 -12.98 14.37 6.34
CA GLY A 32 -12.25 15.62 6.58
C GLY A 32 -10.80 15.41 6.99
N LEU A 33 -10.21 14.27 6.62
CA LEU A 33 -8.80 13.96 6.76
C LEU A 33 -8.08 14.24 5.45
N GLU A 34 -6.81 14.61 5.55
CA GLU A 34 -5.92 14.77 4.39
C GLU A 34 -4.90 13.63 4.41
N LEU A 35 -4.80 12.93 3.29
CA LEU A 35 -3.81 11.88 3.10
C LEU A 35 -2.50 12.52 2.58
N ASP A 36 -1.43 12.41 3.37
CA ASP A 36 -0.13 13.02 3.03
C ASP A 36 0.65 12.15 2.03
N GLU A 37 1.15 11.00 2.49
CA GLU A 37 1.71 9.96 1.63
C GLU A 37 1.42 8.57 2.20
N ILE A 38 1.08 7.61 1.33
CA ILE A 38 1.07 6.18 1.69
C ILE A 38 2.46 5.64 1.40
N THR A 39 3.28 5.45 2.44
CA THR A 39 4.52 4.68 2.32
C THR A 39 4.28 3.24 2.73
N SER A 40 4.05 2.37 1.74
CA SER A 40 3.94 0.93 2.00
C SER A 40 5.30 0.24 1.83
N GLU A 41 5.63 -0.70 2.71
CA GLU A 41 6.75 -1.64 2.49
C GLU A 41 6.64 -2.35 1.12
N LYS A 42 5.42 -2.49 0.57
CA LYS A 42 5.18 -3.03 -0.78
C LYS A 42 5.78 -2.17 -1.90
N GLU A 43 5.85 -0.86 -1.75
CA GLU A 43 6.52 0.01 -2.74
C GLU A 43 8.04 -0.10 -2.65
N ILE A 44 8.57 -0.31 -1.44
CA ILE A 44 10.00 -0.55 -1.20
C ILE A 44 10.39 -1.89 -1.83
N LEU A 45 9.59 -2.94 -1.61
CA LEU A 45 9.76 -4.24 -2.27
C LEU A 45 9.62 -4.18 -3.79
N SER A 46 8.74 -3.33 -4.33
CA SER A 46 8.57 -3.16 -5.78
C SER A 46 9.72 -2.40 -6.43
N LYS A 47 10.36 -1.49 -5.69
CA LYS A 47 11.57 -0.76 -6.13
C LYS A 47 12.86 -1.57 -5.92
N GLU A 48 12.91 -2.46 -4.91
CA GLU A 48 14.05 -3.36 -4.67
C GLU A 48 13.98 -4.67 -5.48
N GLN A 49 12.80 -5.15 -5.85
CA GLN A 49 12.63 -6.31 -6.74
C GLN A 49 12.50 -5.86 -8.19
N GLY A 50 13.64 -5.67 -8.85
CA GLY A 50 13.70 -5.82 -10.29
C GLY A 50 13.13 -7.20 -10.67
N LEU A 51 11.88 -7.25 -11.15
CA LEU A 51 11.23 -8.47 -11.59
C LEU A 51 12.08 -9.12 -12.69
N GLN A 52 12.94 -10.07 -12.31
CA GLN A 52 13.44 -11.09 -13.23
C GLN A 52 12.24 -11.91 -13.69
N ARG A 53 11.68 -11.51 -14.83
CA ARG A 53 11.09 -12.48 -15.74
C ARG A 53 12.23 -13.35 -16.25
N LYS A 54 12.34 -14.59 -15.77
CA LYS A 54 12.69 -15.75 -16.61
C LYS A 54 12.51 -17.05 -15.83
N ASP A 55 11.41 -17.69 -16.21
CA ASP A 55 11.30 -19.09 -16.61
C ASP A 55 11.56 -20.19 -15.58
N LYS A 56 10.48 -20.95 -15.37
CA LYS A 56 10.46 -22.25 -14.71
C LYS A 56 11.48 -23.16 -15.39
N GLY A 57 12.40 -23.70 -14.61
CA GLY A 57 13.38 -24.66 -15.11
C GLY A 57 12.75 -25.92 -15.70
N SER A 58 13.45 -26.49 -16.68
CA SER A 58 13.79 -27.90 -16.65
C SER A 58 15.00 -28.16 -17.56
N ASN A 59 16.11 -28.55 -16.95
CA ASN A 59 17.20 -29.24 -17.61
C ASN A 59 17.25 -30.66 -17.02
N VAL A 60 16.83 -31.65 -17.80
CA VAL A 60 17.42 -32.99 -17.86
C VAL A 60 16.99 -33.66 -19.15
#